data_AF-A0A2W5X7F5-F1
#
_entry.id   AF-A0A2W5X7F5-F1
#
_cell.length_a   1.000
_cell.length_b   1.000
_cell.length_c   1.000
_cell.angle_alpha   90.00
_cell.angle_beta   90.00
_cell.angle_gamma   90.00
#
_symmetry.space_group_name_H-M   'P 1'
#
loop_
_entity.id
_entity.type
_entity.pdbx_description
1 polymer ?
#
loop_
_entity_poly.entity_id
_entity_poly.type
_entity_poly.pdbx_seq_one_letter_code
_entity_poly.pdbx_strand_id
1 'polypeptide(L)' 'MDGGEVWLIKVEDHIAWVQMLGACGGCSMANATLKFAIEDIVKKDVPEITAVEQI' A
#
# COMPACT_ATOMS: atom_id res chain seq x y z
N MET A 1 -3.27 8.59 16.20
CA MET A 1 -2.17 7.96 15.43
C MET A 1 -2.79 6.74 14.77
N ASP A 2 -3.53 7.01 13.70
CA ASP A 2 -4.31 6.04 12.92
C ASP A 2 -3.37 5.27 11.98
N GLY A 3 -2.35 4.63 12.59
CA GLY A 3 -1.29 3.93 11.88
C GLY A 3 -1.76 2.52 11.51
N GLY A 4 -2.31 2.38 10.31
CA GLY A 4 -2.27 1.09 9.62
C GLY A 4 -0.82 0.83 9.20
N GLU A 5 -0.24 -0.30 9.60
CA GLU A 5 1.09 -0.69 9.15
C GLU A 5 0.96 -1.35 7.77
N VAL A 6 1.96 -1.15 6.91
CA VAL A 6 2.03 -1.82 5.60
C VAL A 6 3.34 -2.58 5.49
N TRP A 7 3.25 -3.79 4.98
CA TRP A 7 4.38 -4.67 4.78
C TRP A 7 4.51 -5.01 3.30
N LEU A 8 5.67 -4.77 2.71
CA LEU A 8 5.96 -5.20 1.35
C LEU A 8 6.24 -6.71 1.35
N ILE A 9 5.42 -7.47 0.62
CA ILE A 9 5.53 -8.93 0.53
C ILE A 9 6.42 -9.32 -0.65
N LYS A 10 6.13 -8.76 -1.84
CA LYS A 10 6.92 -9.02 -3.05
C LYS A 10 6.72 -7.94 -4.10
N VAL A 11 7.63 -7.88 -5.08
CA VAL A 11 7.53 -7.06 -6.28
C VAL A 11 7.64 -7.98 -7.49
N GLU A 12 6.65 -7.98 -8.37
CA GLU A 12 6.57 -8.86 -9.55
C GLU A 12 5.85 -8.12 -10.68
N ASP A 13 6.33 -8.23 -11.92
CA ASP A 13 5.72 -7.57 -13.10
C ASP A 13 5.46 -6.07 -12.93
N HIS A 14 6.39 -5.34 -12.28
CA HIS A 14 6.22 -3.92 -11.96
C HIS A 14 5.06 -3.62 -11.00
N ILE A 15 4.58 -4.63 -10.26
CA ILE A 15 3.53 -4.53 -9.26
C ILE A 15 4.11 -4.81 -7.87
N ALA A 16 3.94 -3.88 -6.94
CA ALA A 16 4.30 -4.08 -5.54
C ALA A 16 3.11 -4.66 -4.78
N TRP A 17 3.32 -5.84 -4.19
CA TRP A 17 2.34 -6.54 -3.36
C TRP A 17 2.58 -6.19 -1.91
N VAL A 18 1.60 -5.53 -1.30
CA VAL A 18 1.66 -5.09 0.08
C VAL A 18 0.57 -5.76 0.93
N GLN A 19 0.90 -6.07 2.17
CA GLN A 19 -0.03 -6.55 3.16
C GLN A 19 -0.23 -5.45 4.20
N MET A 20 -1.46 -4.97 4.32
CA MET A 20 -1.80 -3.99 5.35
C MET A 20 -2.06 -4.74 6.66
N LEU A 21 -1.22 -4.51 7.66
CA LEU A 21 -1.35 -5.04 9.02
C LEU A 21 -1.69 -3.86 9.94
N GLY A 22 -2.95 -3.67 10.33
CA GLY A 22 -3.26 -2.64 11.33
C GLY A 22 -4.64 -2.04 11.30
N ALA A 23 -4.94 -1.34 12.39
CA ALA A 23 -6.27 -1.13 12.98
C ALA A 23 -7.21 -0.23 12.15
N CYS A 24 -7.84 -0.81 11.14
CA CYS A 24 -9.18 -0.42 10.71
C CYS A 24 -9.93 -1.65 10.20
N GLY A 25 -10.15 -2.63 11.08
CA GLY A 25 -11.04 -3.78 10.82
C GLY A 25 -12.53 -3.40 10.59
N GLY A 26 -12.82 -2.17 10.18
CA GLY A 26 -14.19 -1.66 9.99
C GLY A 26 -14.35 -0.32 9.28
N CYS A 27 -13.28 0.42 8.93
CA CYS A 27 -13.41 1.70 8.20
C CYS A 27 -12.78 1.61 6.81
N SER A 28 -13.58 1.13 5.85
CA SER A 28 -13.24 1.03 4.42
C SER A 28 -12.68 2.31 3.80
N MET A 29 -12.97 3.47 4.40
CA MET A 29 -12.50 4.78 3.94
C MET A 29 -11.00 5.01 4.16
N ALA A 30 -10.45 4.52 5.28
CA ALA A 30 -9.04 4.75 5.64
C ALA A 30 -8.09 3.96 4.72
N ASN A 31 -8.50 2.77 4.29
CA ASN A 31 -7.72 1.92 3.38
C ASN A 31 -7.52 2.56 2.00
N ALA A 32 -8.54 3.25 1.47
CA ALA A 32 -8.43 3.91 0.17
C ALA A 32 -7.39 5.05 0.23
N THR A 33 -7.50 5.95 1.21
CA THR A 33 -6.57 7.09 1.37
C THR A 33 -5.14 6.63 1.66
N LEU A 34 -4.95 5.62 2.53
CA LEU A 34 -3.61 5.06 2.77
C LEU A 34 -3.05 4.41 1.50
N LYS A 35 -3.84 3.62 0.76
CA LYS A 35 -3.39 2.99 -0.49
C LYS A 35 -2.88 4.04 -1.48
N PHE A 36 -3.63 5.13 -1.66
CA PHE A 36 -3.20 6.22 -2.56
C PHE A 36 -1.88 6.86 -2.11
N ALA A 37 -1.73 7.15 -0.81
CA ALA A 37 -0.50 7.73 -0.29
C ALA A 37 0.71 6.78 -0.46
N ILE A 38 0.52 5.47 -0.22
CA ILE A 38 1.55 4.46 -0.40
C ILE A 38 1.92 4.33 -1.88
N GLU A 39 0.94 4.31 -2.78
CA GLU A 39 1.21 4.22 -4.22
C GLU A 39 1.99 5.44 -4.73
N ASP A 40 1.65 6.65 -4.29
CA ASP A 40 2.36 7.87 -4.68
C ASP A 40 3.82 7.86 -4.20
N ILE A 41 4.05 7.47 -2.94
CA ILE A 41 5.40 7.36 -2.36
C ILE A 41 6.20 6.27 -3.07
N VAL A 42 5.62 5.09 -3.29
CA VAL A 42 6.29 3.97 -3.97
C VAL A 42 6.65 4.34 -5.40
N LYS A 43 5.76 5.00 -6.15
CA LYS A 43 6.07 5.49 -7.51
C LYS A 43 7.15 6.57 -7.52
N LYS A 44 7.19 7.40 -6.48
CA LYS A 44 8.18 8.46 -6.34
C LYS A 44 9.58 7.92 -6.01
N ASP A 45 9.67 6.95 -5.11
CA ASP A 45 10.95 6.34 -4.71
C ASP A 45 11.40 5.26 -5.69
N VAL A 46 10.44 4.54 -6.30
CA VAL A 46 10.67 3.44 -7.24
C VAL A 46 9.76 3.61 -8.47
N PRO A 47 10.20 4.39 -9.48
CA PRO A 47 9.41 4.66 -10.68
C PRO A 47 9.19 3.43 -11.58
N GLU A 48 9.90 2.32 -11.32
CA GLU A 48 9.69 1.04 -12.00
C GLU A 48 8.40 0.33 -11.55
N ILE A 49 7.77 0.75 -10.45
CA ILE A 49 6.48 0.23 -10.00
C ILE A 49 5.34 0.97 -10.69
N THR A 50 4.51 0.24 -11.42
CA THR A 50 3.35 0.80 -12.13
C THR A 50 2.06 0.71 -11.33
N ALA A 51 1.95 -0.28 -10.42
CA ALA A 51 0.78 -0.49 -9.58
C ALA A 51 1.14 -1.05 -8.19
N VAL A 52 0.29 -0.76 -7.21
CA VAL A 52 0.38 -1.34 -5.85
C VAL A 52 -0.89 -2.15 -5.57
N GLU A 53 -0.72 -3.43 -5.27
CA GLU A 53 -1.83 -4.36 -5.00
C GLU A 53 -1.77 -4.88 -3.56
N GLN A 54 -2.94 -5.11 -2.98
CA GLN A 54 -3.08 -5.70 -1.65
C GLN A 54 -3.35 -7.20 -1.80
N ILE A 55 -2.59 -8.02 -1.05
CA ILE A 55 -2.87 -9.45 -0.85
C ILE A 55 -3.97 -9.68 0.19
#